data_AF-A0A0V8HCX3-F1
#
_entry.id   AF-A0A0V8HCX3-F1
#
_cell.length_a   1.000
_cell.length_b   1.000
_cell.length_c   1.000
_cell.angle_alpha   90.00
_cell.angle_beta   90.00
_cell.angle_gamma   90.00
#
_symmetry.space_group_name_H-M   'P 1'
#
loop_
_entity.id
_entity.type
_entity.pdbx_description
1 polymer ?
#
loop_
_entity_poly.entity_id
_entity_poly.type
_entity_poly.pdbx_seq_one_letter_code
_entity_poly.pdbx_strand_id
1 'polypeptide(L)'
;MKNKGRITFLFIIFVTAAFIIYQYVMKDPVVLSKNHEEVLSSQMTSTEQTVKSDITKNTKNFLTYPVEGSKDEFTTLYTYFSLSFLDIAPGQKVCEHFSSELSKDEFIQTEETFYTGIERLYYAMKLIEMCDQNQLPDQTMEHAVNAIKKLYNQTFYEEGYFLSNEFKKYRNEDGYDEVELMHTSMMLELALKTDIDLNKNKTSIVNWLNQFMVGKNDPQFIRQYYKIMKLLNLKASPSILGQNSYESIIQKENYEFNDLLSIESLTYLHKENKITLNREEIQSILQGLSYSHNQFANIQHEYYVLSIYSNLDLIDVYPHKDKLRKQFNRYAYPDGMMPVFSMTTNPYSGYYSMVVALQSAELDDGSAIQLKKFLSDFLSETDVEKLLGTDPFEILSYIHLMKYVDDTYPDSKEAERISKVLKEKLPPQVNPGNIIKTSHIIESLALLEANLKVKDFPANTMEIVNQLGKGNTKLFENSTDFTNLLFINSLAETGKFSKELKEVIPYVKKVKINLSGEVAAYELYQKTLFLKQMGEATNDDLIAEKLIQLHDGNGYKLNDQQHYKNFYATIFLNRLNQILLGKEQIHEQ
;
A
#
# COMPACT_ATOMS: atom_id res chain seq x y z
N MET A 1 12.07 -79.72 21.09
CA MET A 1 12.36 -78.34 21.57
C MET A 1 13.17 -77.46 20.60
N LYS A 2 13.58 -77.91 19.40
CA LYS A 2 14.42 -77.11 18.47
C LYS A 2 13.68 -76.14 17.52
N ASN A 3 12.35 -76.22 17.40
CA ASN A 3 11.57 -75.36 16.48
C ASN A 3 11.04 -74.05 17.09
N LYS A 4 10.87 -73.96 18.43
CA LYS A 4 10.34 -72.73 19.06
C LYS A 4 11.34 -71.56 18.98
N GLY A 5 12.63 -71.81 19.18
CA GLY A 5 13.66 -70.77 19.11
C GLY A 5 13.84 -70.16 17.70
N ARG A 6 13.64 -70.94 16.63
CA ARG A 6 13.71 -70.45 15.24
C ARG A 6 12.53 -69.54 14.89
N ILE A 7 11.33 -69.88 15.36
CA ILE A 7 10.13 -69.06 15.12
C ILE A 7 10.25 -67.73 15.87
N THR A 8 10.71 -67.74 17.13
CA THR A 8 10.93 -66.51 17.90
C THR A 8 12.02 -65.63 17.28
N PHE A 9 13.11 -66.22 16.79
CA PHE A 9 14.18 -65.47 16.13
C PHE A 9 13.72 -64.82 14.80
N LEU A 10 12.96 -65.55 13.98
CA LEU A 10 12.38 -64.99 12.74
C LEU A 10 11.36 -63.89 13.03
N PHE A 11 10.56 -64.01 14.08
CA PHE A 11 9.61 -62.97 14.49
C PHE A 11 10.32 -61.69 14.94
N ILE A 12 11.40 -61.82 15.71
CA ILE A 12 12.22 -60.66 16.12
C ILE A 12 12.82 -59.98 14.87
N ILE A 13 13.39 -60.74 13.93
CA ILE A 13 13.93 -60.14 12.69
C ILE A 13 12.85 -59.41 11.91
N PHE A 14 11.65 -59.99 11.80
CA PHE A 14 10.54 -59.38 11.06
C PHE A 14 10.04 -58.10 11.73
N VAL A 15 9.88 -58.10 13.06
CA VAL A 15 9.49 -56.89 13.82
C VAL A 15 10.57 -55.81 13.73
N THR A 16 11.85 -56.17 13.83
CA THR A 16 12.95 -55.21 13.69
C THR A 16 13.04 -54.66 12.27
N ALA A 17 12.87 -55.49 11.24
CA ALA A 17 12.83 -55.03 9.85
C ALA A 17 11.62 -54.12 9.59
N ALA A 18 10.43 -54.48 10.09
CA ALA A 18 9.25 -53.65 9.99
C ALA A 18 9.41 -52.32 10.75
N PHE A 19 10.08 -52.32 11.91
CA PHE A 19 10.38 -51.11 12.66
C PHE A 19 11.42 -50.23 11.95
N ILE A 20 12.46 -50.82 11.35
CA ILE A 20 13.46 -50.09 10.55
C ILE A 20 12.80 -49.51 9.29
N ILE A 21 11.99 -50.29 8.58
CA ILE A 21 11.22 -49.82 7.42
C ILE A 21 10.23 -48.74 7.83
N TYR A 22 9.55 -48.87 8.98
CA TYR A 22 8.68 -47.83 9.51
C TYR A 22 9.47 -46.55 9.84
N GLN A 23 10.64 -46.66 10.46
CA GLN A 23 11.51 -45.50 10.74
C GLN A 23 12.12 -44.90 9.46
N TYR A 24 12.30 -45.65 8.38
CA TYR A 24 12.78 -45.11 7.10
C TYR A 24 11.63 -44.53 6.26
N VAL A 25 10.48 -45.20 6.19
CA VAL A 25 9.36 -44.84 5.30
C VAL A 25 8.45 -43.77 5.90
N MET A 26 8.30 -43.70 7.24
CA MET A 26 7.44 -42.70 7.90
C MET A 26 8.21 -41.50 8.47
N LYS A 27 9.55 -41.51 8.38
CA LYS A 27 10.41 -40.47 8.97
C LYS A 27 11.28 -39.72 7.98
N ASP A 28 11.23 -40.11 6.71
CA ASP A 28 11.77 -39.25 5.65
C ASP A 28 10.75 -38.12 5.45
N PRO A 29 11.09 -36.87 5.82
CA PRO A 29 10.32 -35.73 5.31
C PRO A 29 10.31 -35.86 3.79
N VAL A 30 9.18 -35.60 3.14
CA VAL A 30 9.12 -35.53 1.68
C VAL A 30 10.13 -34.46 1.26
N VAL A 31 11.31 -34.92 0.85
CA VAL A 31 12.43 -34.05 0.50
C VAL A 31 12.02 -33.31 -0.76
N LEU A 32 12.12 -31.97 -0.72
CA LEU A 32 11.94 -31.11 -1.89
C LEU A 32 12.66 -31.73 -3.10
N SER A 33 11.94 -31.94 -4.19
CA SER A 33 12.54 -32.56 -5.37
C SER A 33 13.66 -31.67 -5.90
N LYS A 34 14.73 -32.29 -6.40
CA LYS A 34 15.90 -31.58 -6.94
C LYS A 34 15.53 -30.53 -8.01
N ASN A 35 14.52 -30.82 -8.83
CA ASN A 35 14.03 -29.88 -9.83
C ASN A 35 13.41 -28.63 -9.19
N HIS A 36 12.58 -28.81 -8.15
CA HIS A 36 12.03 -27.66 -7.42
C HIS A 36 13.11 -26.92 -6.65
N GLU A 37 14.06 -27.63 -6.02
CA GLU A 37 15.21 -27.02 -5.34
C GLU A 37 16.03 -26.11 -6.26
N GLU A 38 16.33 -26.56 -7.49
CA GLU A 38 17.06 -25.78 -8.50
C GLU A 38 16.26 -24.53 -8.93
N VAL A 39 14.96 -24.67 -9.21
CA VAL A 39 14.10 -23.54 -9.62
C VAL A 39 13.98 -22.52 -8.49
N LEU A 40 13.67 -22.98 -7.28
CA LEU A 40 13.53 -22.15 -6.09
C LEU A 40 14.82 -21.40 -5.75
N SER A 41 15.97 -22.08 -5.87
CA SER A 41 17.30 -21.46 -5.70
C SER A 41 17.54 -20.36 -6.75
N SER A 42 17.18 -20.60 -8.02
CA SER A 42 17.31 -19.60 -9.07
C SER A 42 16.39 -18.38 -8.86
N GLN A 43 15.16 -18.59 -8.40
CA GLN A 43 14.22 -17.50 -8.10
C GLN A 43 14.72 -16.65 -6.93
N MET A 44 15.26 -17.30 -5.91
CA MET A 44 15.89 -16.66 -4.76
C MET A 44 17.04 -15.75 -5.22
N THR A 45 18.01 -16.26 -5.97
CA THR A 45 19.14 -15.48 -6.48
C THR A 45 18.71 -14.30 -7.37
N SER A 46 17.71 -14.48 -8.24
CA SER A 46 17.17 -13.40 -9.10
C SER A 46 16.55 -12.26 -8.28
N THR A 47 15.76 -12.62 -7.27
CA THR A 47 15.12 -11.68 -6.33
C THR A 47 16.19 -10.88 -5.59
N GLU A 48 17.18 -11.58 -5.05
CA GLU A 48 18.28 -11.02 -4.27
C GLU A 48 19.16 -10.03 -5.04
N GLN A 49 19.58 -10.39 -6.25
CA GLN A 49 20.40 -9.53 -7.09
C GLN A 49 19.68 -8.24 -7.47
N THR A 50 18.37 -8.32 -7.72
CA THR A 50 17.58 -7.13 -8.02
C THR A 50 17.43 -6.26 -6.78
N VAL A 51 17.02 -6.84 -5.66
CA VAL A 51 16.86 -6.13 -4.39
C VAL A 51 18.18 -5.43 -4.02
N LYS A 52 19.33 -6.12 -4.12
CA LYS A 52 20.65 -5.53 -3.89
C LYS A 52 20.90 -4.33 -4.81
N SER A 53 20.65 -4.45 -6.12
CA SER A 53 20.82 -3.35 -7.10
C SER A 53 19.90 -2.16 -6.84
N ASP A 54 18.63 -2.42 -6.54
CA ASP A 54 17.62 -1.37 -6.32
C ASP A 54 17.92 -0.58 -5.04
N ILE A 55 18.41 -1.27 -3.99
CA ILE A 55 18.84 -0.65 -2.74
C ILE A 55 20.14 0.15 -2.91
N THR A 56 21.17 -0.40 -3.57
CA THR A 56 22.45 0.32 -3.73
C THR A 56 22.33 1.57 -4.61
N LYS A 57 21.43 1.58 -5.58
CA LYS A 57 21.30 2.71 -6.52
C LYS A 57 20.38 3.82 -6.02
N ASN A 58 19.51 3.56 -5.04
CA ASN A 58 18.46 4.52 -4.68
C ASN A 58 17.76 4.19 -3.35
N THR A 59 18.48 4.25 -2.23
CA THR A 59 17.95 3.97 -0.88
C THR A 59 16.68 4.76 -0.52
N LYS A 60 16.46 5.92 -1.14
CA LYS A 60 15.24 6.74 -0.95
C LYS A 60 14.02 6.27 -1.77
N ASN A 61 14.21 5.54 -2.88
CA ASN A 61 13.13 5.15 -3.82
C ASN A 61 12.69 3.69 -3.68
N PHE A 62 13.40 2.87 -2.89
CA PHE A 62 13.06 1.47 -2.63
C PHE A 62 11.66 1.30 -2.00
N LEU A 63 11.08 2.37 -1.45
CA LEU A 63 9.81 2.36 -0.72
C LEU A 63 8.56 2.49 -1.62
N THR A 64 8.67 2.20 -2.92
CA THR A 64 7.60 2.45 -3.92
C THR A 64 7.15 1.18 -4.62
N TYR A 65 6.70 0.19 -3.85
CA TYR A 65 6.09 -1.03 -4.39
C TYR A 65 4.56 -0.99 -4.26
N PRO A 66 3.82 -1.67 -5.15
CA PRO A 66 2.40 -1.87 -4.94
C PRO A 66 2.21 -2.77 -3.71
N VAL A 67 1.48 -2.25 -2.73
CA VAL A 67 1.30 -2.86 -1.41
C VAL A 67 0.03 -3.68 -1.35
N GLU A 68 -1.00 -3.30 -2.10
CA GLU A 68 -2.26 -4.02 -2.16
C GLU A 68 -2.67 -4.37 -3.59
N GLY A 69 -3.43 -5.46 -3.69
CA GLY A 69 -4.16 -5.88 -4.88
C GLY A 69 -5.44 -5.08 -5.15
N SER A 70 -5.68 -4.00 -4.42
CA SER A 70 -6.90 -3.22 -4.55
C SER A 70 -6.79 -2.31 -5.77
N LYS A 71 -7.88 -2.21 -6.54
CA LYS A 71 -8.01 -1.21 -7.61
C LYS A 71 -8.32 0.12 -6.95
N ASP A 72 -7.43 1.09 -7.12
CA ASP A 72 -7.59 2.43 -6.57
C ASP A 72 -8.01 3.41 -7.66
N GLU A 73 -9.23 3.94 -7.55
CA GLU A 73 -9.78 4.89 -8.51
C GLU A 73 -8.95 6.17 -8.57
N PHE A 74 -8.40 6.58 -7.42
CA PHE A 74 -7.64 7.80 -7.30
C PHE A 74 -6.28 7.74 -8.02
N THR A 75 -5.49 6.71 -7.72
CA THR A 75 -4.23 6.44 -8.40
C THR A 75 -4.46 6.26 -9.89
N THR A 76 -5.53 5.53 -10.26
CA THR A 76 -5.92 5.35 -11.67
C THR A 76 -6.19 6.68 -12.34
N LEU A 77 -6.90 7.59 -11.69
CA LEU A 77 -7.21 8.92 -12.23
C LEU A 77 -5.94 9.73 -12.53
N TYR A 78 -5.08 9.93 -11.53
CA TYR A 78 -3.85 10.71 -11.70
C TYR A 78 -2.88 10.06 -12.67
N THR A 79 -2.93 8.73 -12.77
CA THR A 79 -2.21 7.99 -13.80
C THR A 79 -2.67 8.41 -15.19
N TYR A 80 -3.97 8.37 -15.48
CA TYR A 80 -4.47 8.76 -16.79
C TYR A 80 -4.29 10.25 -17.07
N PHE A 81 -4.43 11.13 -16.08
CA PHE A 81 -4.11 12.55 -16.24
C PHE A 81 -2.63 12.76 -16.60
N SER A 82 -1.73 11.99 -16.00
CA SER A 82 -0.30 12.02 -16.37
C SER A 82 -0.09 11.51 -17.79
N LEU A 83 -0.72 10.40 -18.14
CA LEU A 83 -0.61 9.75 -19.44
C LEU A 83 -1.24 10.57 -20.58
N SER A 84 -2.23 11.42 -20.31
CA SER A 84 -2.87 12.26 -21.33
C SER A 84 -1.95 13.35 -21.85
N PHE A 85 -1.04 13.87 -21.01
CA PHE A 85 0.05 14.74 -21.47
C PHE A 85 1.02 14.03 -22.44
N LEU A 86 0.93 12.70 -22.53
CA LEU A 86 1.75 11.85 -23.37
C LEU A 86 0.94 11.19 -24.51
N ASP A 87 -0.25 11.71 -24.81
CA ASP A 87 -1.19 11.23 -25.83
C ASP A 87 -1.68 9.79 -25.62
N ILE A 88 -1.79 9.36 -24.36
CA ILE A 88 -2.32 8.04 -24.01
C ILE A 88 -3.68 8.23 -23.33
N ALA A 89 -4.75 7.81 -24.01
CA ALA A 89 -6.12 7.89 -23.53
C ALA A 89 -6.49 6.72 -22.60
N PRO A 90 -7.51 6.88 -21.74
CA PRO A 90 -8.13 5.77 -21.03
C PRO A 90 -8.62 4.67 -21.98
N GLY A 91 -8.44 3.42 -21.56
CA GLY A 91 -8.99 2.27 -22.29
C GLY A 91 -10.47 2.03 -21.99
N GLN A 92 -11.16 1.31 -22.88
CA GLN A 92 -12.60 1.04 -22.80
C GLN A 92 -13.06 0.55 -21.42
N LYS A 93 -12.33 -0.40 -20.81
CA LYS A 93 -12.73 -0.97 -19.51
C LYS A 93 -12.68 0.04 -18.35
N VAL A 94 -11.74 0.98 -18.38
CA VAL A 94 -11.69 2.08 -17.39
C VAL A 94 -12.88 3.02 -17.61
N CYS A 95 -13.15 3.34 -18.88
CA CYS A 95 -14.31 4.16 -19.25
C CYS A 95 -15.64 3.52 -18.81
N GLU A 96 -15.79 2.21 -19.00
CA GLU A 96 -16.94 1.42 -18.54
C GLU A 96 -17.04 1.39 -17.00
N HIS A 97 -15.92 1.21 -16.29
CA HIS A 97 -15.87 1.23 -14.82
C HIS A 97 -16.43 2.55 -14.26
N PHE A 98 -15.85 3.69 -14.66
CA PHE A 98 -16.30 5.00 -14.17
C PHE A 98 -17.73 5.34 -14.63
N SER A 99 -18.14 4.90 -15.83
CA SER A 99 -19.53 5.04 -16.28
C SER A 99 -20.50 4.27 -15.37
N SER A 100 -20.13 3.05 -14.98
CA SER A 100 -20.91 2.22 -14.06
C SER A 100 -20.97 2.85 -12.66
N GLU A 101 -19.84 3.32 -12.13
CA GLU A 101 -19.81 3.97 -10.82
C GLU A 101 -20.70 5.22 -10.78
N LEU A 102 -20.68 6.06 -11.81
CA LEU A 102 -21.56 7.24 -11.88
C LEU A 102 -23.06 6.93 -11.90
N SER A 103 -23.45 5.72 -12.32
CA SER A 103 -24.85 5.29 -12.30
C SER A 103 -25.33 4.93 -10.88
N LYS A 104 -24.42 4.77 -9.92
CA LYS A 104 -24.76 4.42 -8.53
C LYS A 104 -25.11 5.67 -7.73
N ASP A 105 -26.25 5.61 -7.06
CA ASP A 105 -26.73 6.70 -6.20
C ASP A 105 -25.78 7.09 -5.07
N GLU A 106 -24.98 6.12 -4.62
CA GLU A 106 -24.00 6.20 -3.53
C GLU A 106 -22.65 6.80 -3.98
N PHE A 107 -22.40 6.95 -5.29
CA PHE A 107 -21.10 7.44 -5.79
C PHE A 107 -20.74 8.85 -5.30
N ILE A 108 -21.76 9.69 -5.05
CA ILE A 108 -21.59 11.03 -4.50
C ILE A 108 -21.85 11.09 -2.97
N GLN A 109 -22.12 9.95 -2.32
CA GLN A 109 -22.26 9.83 -0.86
C GLN A 109 -20.94 9.37 -0.24
N THR A 110 -20.63 9.87 0.95
CA THR A 110 -19.24 10.19 1.30
C THR A 110 -18.84 9.84 2.74
N GLU A 111 -19.61 9.00 3.44
CA GLU A 111 -19.34 8.75 4.87
C GLU A 111 -17.96 8.11 5.17
N GLU A 112 -17.23 7.57 4.17
CA GLU A 112 -15.94 6.88 4.38
C GLU A 112 -14.88 7.07 3.26
N THR A 113 -14.85 8.18 2.52
CA THR A 113 -13.91 8.34 1.37
C THR A 113 -12.92 9.50 1.51
N PHE A 114 -11.72 9.34 0.91
CA PHE A 114 -10.66 10.38 0.84
C PHE A 114 -11.07 11.64 0.05
N TYR A 115 -11.97 11.49 -0.93
CA TYR A 115 -12.52 12.59 -1.72
C TYR A 115 -13.94 12.91 -1.30
N THR A 116 -14.28 14.19 -1.34
CA THR A 116 -15.65 14.65 -1.25
C THR A 116 -16.44 14.31 -2.53
N GLY A 117 -17.77 14.37 -2.45
CA GLY A 117 -18.64 14.11 -3.60
C GLY A 117 -18.38 15.06 -4.78
N ILE A 118 -17.98 16.31 -4.52
CA ILE A 118 -17.60 17.27 -5.56
C ILE A 118 -16.34 16.82 -6.29
N GLU A 119 -15.30 16.46 -5.55
CA GLU A 119 -14.03 16.04 -6.14
C GLU A 119 -14.18 14.74 -6.92
N ARG A 120 -14.87 13.73 -6.37
CA ARG A 120 -15.12 12.44 -7.06
C ARG A 120 -15.81 12.66 -8.40
N LEU A 121 -16.89 13.44 -8.41
CA LEU A 121 -17.66 13.68 -9.62
C LEU A 121 -16.89 14.53 -10.62
N TYR A 122 -16.19 15.56 -10.17
CA TYR A 122 -15.32 16.39 -11.00
C TYR A 122 -14.25 15.55 -11.72
N TYR A 123 -13.55 14.72 -10.96
CA TYR A 123 -12.48 13.88 -11.48
C TYR A 123 -13.00 12.76 -12.38
N ALA A 124 -14.09 12.08 -12.01
CA ALA A 124 -14.73 11.08 -12.88
C ALA A 124 -15.17 11.68 -14.22
N MET A 125 -15.74 12.89 -14.21
CA MET A 125 -16.11 13.61 -15.42
C MET A 125 -14.90 13.94 -16.30
N LYS A 126 -13.78 14.35 -15.70
CA LYS A 126 -12.54 14.58 -16.43
C LYS A 126 -12.01 13.33 -17.11
N LEU A 127 -12.10 12.18 -16.45
CA LEU A 127 -11.69 10.91 -17.05
C LEU A 127 -12.61 10.50 -18.20
N ILE A 128 -13.93 10.69 -18.07
CA ILE A 128 -14.91 10.43 -19.13
C ILE A 128 -14.68 11.33 -20.34
N GLU A 129 -14.33 12.59 -20.14
CA GLU A 129 -13.97 13.52 -21.21
C GLU A 129 -12.73 13.07 -22.00
N MET A 130 -11.86 12.28 -21.37
CA MET A 130 -10.67 11.71 -22.01
C MET A 130 -10.97 10.40 -22.73
N CYS A 131 -12.11 9.77 -22.48
CA CYS A 131 -12.53 8.56 -23.17
C CYS A 131 -12.94 8.83 -24.61
N ASP A 132 -12.64 7.88 -25.51
CA ASP A 132 -13.24 7.88 -26.84
C ASP A 132 -14.76 7.71 -26.70
N GLN A 133 -15.54 8.55 -27.39
CA GLN A 133 -17.00 8.51 -27.36
C GLN A 133 -17.55 7.13 -27.76
N ASN A 134 -16.86 6.39 -28.62
CA ASN A 134 -17.27 5.05 -29.03
C ASN A 134 -17.08 3.98 -27.92
N GLN A 135 -16.38 4.32 -26.84
CA GLN A 135 -16.12 3.44 -25.70
C GLN A 135 -17.08 3.69 -24.53
N LEU A 136 -17.89 4.76 -24.59
CA LEU A 136 -18.82 5.11 -23.53
C LEU A 136 -20.19 4.47 -23.78
N PRO A 137 -20.82 3.87 -22.77
CA PRO A 137 -22.23 3.54 -22.82
C PRO A 137 -23.10 4.78 -23.14
N ASP A 138 -24.14 4.61 -23.95
CA ASP A 138 -25.02 5.72 -24.40
C ASP A 138 -25.61 6.55 -23.24
N GLN A 139 -25.80 5.93 -22.06
CA GLN A 139 -26.41 6.56 -20.89
C GLN A 139 -25.40 7.28 -19.97
N THR A 140 -24.09 7.15 -20.20
CA THR A 140 -23.07 7.69 -19.28
C THR A 140 -23.23 9.18 -19.05
N MET A 141 -23.47 9.95 -20.12
CA MET A 141 -23.64 11.40 -20.00
C MET A 141 -24.95 11.79 -19.30
N GLU A 142 -26.01 11.00 -19.45
CA GLU A 142 -27.27 11.22 -18.73
C GLU A 142 -27.08 10.99 -17.23
N HIS A 143 -26.44 9.88 -16.85
CA HIS A 143 -26.12 9.55 -15.46
C HIS A 143 -25.22 10.61 -14.82
N ALA A 144 -24.18 11.03 -15.53
CA ALA A 144 -23.32 12.13 -15.12
C ALA A 144 -24.09 13.43 -14.85
N VAL A 145 -24.94 13.86 -15.77
CA VAL A 145 -25.75 15.08 -15.61
C VAL A 145 -26.69 14.96 -14.40
N ASN A 146 -27.32 13.81 -14.21
CA ASN A 146 -28.18 13.56 -13.05
C ASN A 146 -27.41 13.60 -11.74
N ALA A 147 -26.21 13.00 -11.68
CA ALA A 147 -25.32 13.06 -10.53
C ALA A 147 -24.90 14.50 -10.22
N ILE A 148 -24.57 15.31 -11.25
CA ILE A 148 -24.20 16.73 -11.07
C ILE A 148 -25.37 17.52 -10.49
N LYS A 149 -26.59 17.33 -10.99
CA LYS A 149 -27.79 17.99 -10.47
C LYS A 149 -28.07 17.61 -9.02
N LYS A 150 -27.94 16.33 -8.69
CA LYS A 150 -28.12 15.81 -7.32
C LYS A 150 -27.08 16.41 -6.38
N LEU A 151 -25.81 16.39 -6.78
CA LEU A 151 -24.70 16.96 -6.02
C LEU A 151 -24.88 18.48 -5.82
N TYR A 152 -25.25 19.23 -6.86
CA TYR A 152 -25.49 20.67 -6.76
C TYR A 152 -26.55 21.01 -5.70
N ASN A 153 -27.64 20.24 -5.65
CA ASN A 153 -28.69 20.42 -4.63
C ASN A 153 -28.23 20.01 -3.22
N GLN A 154 -27.24 19.14 -3.12
CA GLN A 154 -26.62 18.69 -1.87
C GLN A 154 -25.38 19.51 -1.50
N THR A 155 -24.97 20.46 -2.32
CA THR A 155 -23.81 21.30 -2.04
C THR A 155 -24.27 22.47 -1.19
N PHE A 156 -23.55 22.71 -0.09
CA PHE A 156 -23.78 23.87 0.74
C PHE A 156 -23.36 25.14 0.00
N TYR A 157 -24.29 26.08 -0.10
CA TYR A 157 -24.07 27.38 -0.70
C TYR A 157 -24.51 28.47 0.29
N GLU A 158 -23.55 28.98 1.04
CA GLU A 158 -23.69 30.14 1.93
C GLU A 158 -22.68 31.19 1.47
N GLU A 159 -23.05 32.47 1.53
CA GLU A 159 -22.13 33.61 1.29
C GLU A 159 -21.42 33.70 -0.07
N GLY A 160 -21.72 32.83 -1.04
CA GLY A 160 -21.20 32.93 -2.40
C GLY A 160 -20.14 31.89 -2.77
N TYR A 161 -19.97 30.81 -2.01
CA TYR A 161 -19.09 29.70 -2.39
C TYR A 161 -19.84 28.37 -2.36
N PHE A 162 -19.30 27.36 -3.02
CA PHE A 162 -19.78 25.98 -2.96
C PHE A 162 -18.90 25.16 -2.01
N LEU A 163 -19.52 24.39 -1.12
CA LEU A 163 -18.83 23.50 -0.19
C LEU A 163 -19.59 22.18 -0.07
N SER A 164 -18.88 21.05 -0.14
CA SER A 164 -19.45 19.73 0.16
C SER A 164 -20.09 19.75 1.56
N ASN A 165 -21.28 19.15 1.72
CA ASN A 165 -22.06 19.21 2.97
C ASN A 165 -21.27 18.75 4.22
N GLU A 166 -20.36 17.80 4.07
CA GLU A 166 -19.55 17.23 5.14
C GLU A 166 -18.55 18.24 5.72
N PHE A 167 -18.14 19.18 4.87
CA PHE A 167 -17.18 20.23 5.16
C PHE A 167 -17.84 21.44 5.84
N LYS A 168 -19.18 21.48 5.89
CA LYS A 168 -19.96 22.58 6.48
C LYS A 168 -19.57 22.89 7.93
N LYS A 169 -19.23 21.88 8.73
CA LYS A 169 -18.88 22.06 10.15
C LYS A 169 -17.51 22.72 10.35
N TYR A 170 -16.65 22.67 9.34
CA TYR A 170 -15.28 23.19 9.37
C TYR A 170 -15.13 24.55 8.65
N ARG A 171 -16.21 25.09 8.06
CA ARG A 171 -16.18 26.33 7.25
C ARG A 171 -15.62 27.59 7.94
N ASN A 172 -15.54 27.58 9.26
CA ASN A 172 -15.00 28.70 10.04
C ASN A 172 -13.61 28.41 10.62
N GLU A 173 -12.99 27.28 10.27
CA GLU A 173 -11.65 26.92 10.74
C GLU A 173 -10.58 27.56 9.85
N ASP A 174 -9.51 28.04 10.48
CA ASP A 174 -8.38 28.64 9.76
C ASP A 174 -7.75 27.60 8.81
N GLY A 175 -7.56 27.97 7.53
CA GLY A 175 -6.98 27.10 6.50
C GLY A 175 -7.98 26.39 5.59
N TYR A 176 -9.28 26.54 5.83
CA TYR A 176 -10.33 25.95 4.96
C TYR A 176 -10.64 26.74 3.69
N ASP A 177 -10.14 27.97 3.61
CA ASP A 177 -10.12 28.88 2.46
C ASP A 177 -9.79 28.19 1.11
N GLU A 178 -8.82 27.28 1.10
CA GLU A 178 -8.38 26.57 -0.10
C GLU A 178 -9.45 25.60 -0.61
N VAL A 179 -10.17 24.94 0.31
CA VAL A 179 -11.22 23.99 -0.01
C VAL A 179 -12.42 24.69 -0.64
N GLU A 180 -12.81 25.86 -0.11
CA GLU A 180 -13.91 26.66 -0.66
C GLU A 180 -13.63 27.09 -2.11
N LEU A 181 -12.43 27.59 -2.39
CA LEU A 181 -12.01 27.95 -3.75
C LEU A 181 -11.99 26.75 -4.69
N MET A 182 -11.39 25.64 -4.25
CA MET A 182 -11.29 24.43 -5.04
C MET A 182 -12.67 23.88 -5.39
N HIS A 183 -13.53 23.67 -4.39
CA HIS A 183 -14.90 23.18 -4.58
C HIS A 183 -15.74 24.13 -5.43
N THR A 184 -15.61 25.45 -5.23
CA THR A 184 -16.29 26.43 -6.07
C THR A 184 -15.87 26.32 -7.53
N SER A 185 -14.57 26.19 -7.80
CA SER A 185 -14.07 26.01 -9.17
C SER A 185 -14.57 24.71 -9.81
N MET A 186 -14.56 23.60 -9.07
CA MET A 186 -14.98 22.27 -9.54
C MET A 186 -16.49 22.21 -9.77
N MET A 187 -17.29 22.73 -8.84
CA MET A 187 -18.76 22.73 -8.95
C MET A 187 -19.23 23.64 -10.09
N LEU A 188 -18.58 24.81 -10.30
CA LEU A 188 -18.87 25.65 -11.47
C LEU A 188 -18.57 24.92 -12.78
N GLU A 189 -17.44 24.22 -12.86
CA GLU A 189 -17.06 23.47 -14.05
C GLU A 189 -18.00 22.30 -14.34
N LEU A 190 -18.47 21.61 -13.30
CA LEU A 190 -19.52 20.59 -13.40
C LEU A 190 -20.86 21.20 -13.83
N ALA A 191 -21.28 22.31 -13.22
CA ALA A 191 -22.56 22.94 -13.51
C ALA A 191 -22.66 23.43 -14.96
N LEU A 192 -21.55 23.88 -15.56
CA LEU A 192 -21.49 24.25 -16.99
C LEU A 192 -21.78 23.09 -17.96
N LYS A 193 -21.73 21.83 -17.48
CA LYS A 193 -22.08 20.63 -18.26
C LYS A 193 -23.57 20.29 -18.18
N THR A 194 -24.35 21.13 -17.49
CA THR A 194 -25.77 20.94 -17.24
C THR A 194 -26.56 22.19 -17.62
N ASP A 195 -27.88 22.14 -17.44
CA ASP A 195 -28.82 23.25 -17.59
C ASP A 195 -28.99 24.08 -16.29
N ILE A 196 -28.09 23.92 -15.31
CA ILE A 196 -28.13 24.70 -14.06
C ILE A 196 -27.86 26.19 -14.35
N ASP A 197 -28.80 27.05 -13.96
CA ASP A 197 -28.68 28.50 -14.14
C ASP A 197 -27.73 29.12 -13.09
N LEU A 198 -26.47 29.31 -13.50
CA LEU A 198 -25.43 29.94 -12.68
C LEU A 198 -25.60 31.46 -12.50
N ASN A 199 -26.47 32.12 -13.27
CA ASN A 199 -26.59 33.58 -13.19
C ASN A 199 -27.09 34.06 -11.82
N LYS A 200 -27.91 33.25 -11.14
CA LYS A 200 -28.42 33.54 -9.80
C LYS A 200 -27.32 33.67 -8.74
N ASN A 201 -26.24 32.90 -8.90
CA ASN A 201 -25.16 32.82 -7.91
C ASN A 201 -23.96 33.71 -8.27
N LYS A 202 -23.85 34.09 -9.55
CA LYS A 202 -22.72 34.83 -10.12
C LYS A 202 -22.30 36.05 -9.30
N THR A 203 -23.23 36.92 -8.89
CA THR A 203 -22.89 38.14 -8.15
C THR A 203 -22.31 37.84 -6.77
N SER A 204 -22.91 36.89 -6.04
CA SER A 204 -22.42 36.51 -4.71
C SER A 204 -21.05 35.85 -4.78
N ILE A 205 -20.84 34.96 -5.77
CA ILE A 205 -19.52 34.33 -5.98
C ILE A 205 -18.45 35.37 -6.26
N VAL A 206 -18.72 36.35 -7.13
CA VAL A 206 -17.75 37.40 -7.44
C VAL A 206 -17.44 38.27 -6.23
N ASN A 207 -18.46 38.61 -5.44
CA ASN A 207 -18.28 39.44 -4.24
C ASN A 207 -17.43 38.71 -3.19
N TRP A 208 -17.75 37.46 -2.89
CA TRP A 208 -16.96 36.61 -2.01
C TRP A 208 -15.53 36.46 -2.52
N LEU A 209 -15.37 36.10 -3.79
CA LEU A 209 -14.06 35.87 -4.39
C LEU A 209 -13.17 37.13 -4.36
N ASN A 210 -13.74 38.32 -4.61
CA ASN A 210 -12.99 39.58 -4.52
C ASN A 210 -12.56 39.91 -3.09
N GLN A 211 -13.38 39.58 -2.08
CA GLN A 211 -13.03 39.73 -0.67
C GLN A 211 -11.95 38.73 -0.25
N PHE A 212 -12.12 37.47 -0.66
CA PHE A 212 -11.19 36.38 -0.42
C PHE A 212 -9.77 36.72 -0.90
N MET A 213 -9.66 37.31 -2.10
CA MET A 213 -8.36 37.61 -2.72
C MET A 213 -7.59 38.77 -2.06
N VAL A 214 -8.18 39.48 -1.09
CA VAL A 214 -7.50 40.59 -0.42
C VAL A 214 -6.30 40.06 0.37
N GLY A 215 -5.09 40.46 -0.05
CA GLY A 215 -3.84 40.05 0.61
C GLY A 215 -3.33 38.65 0.22
N LYS A 216 -3.99 37.95 -0.70
CA LYS A 216 -3.55 36.64 -1.20
C LYS A 216 -2.61 36.82 -2.39
N ASN A 217 -1.35 36.41 -2.24
CA ASN A 217 -0.32 36.51 -3.27
C ASN A 217 0.18 35.13 -3.77
N ASP A 218 -0.39 34.04 -3.26
CA ASP A 218 -0.01 32.69 -3.67
C ASP A 218 -0.49 32.42 -5.13
N PRO A 219 0.39 31.92 -6.02
CA PRO A 219 0.02 31.54 -7.38
C PRO A 219 -1.20 30.61 -7.48
N GLN A 220 -1.41 29.71 -6.52
CA GLN A 220 -2.55 28.79 -6.48
C GLN A 220 -3.87 29.53 -6.34
N PHE A 221 -3.99 30.43 -5.36
CA PHE A 221 -5.18 31.27 -5.16
C PHE A 221 -5.47 32.11 -6.39
N ILE A 222 -4.43 32.69 -6.97
CA ILE A 222 -4.54 33.55 -8.15
C ILE A 222 -5.00 32.76 -9.36
N ARG A 223 -4.47 31.57 -9.59
CA ARG A 223 -4.94 30.65 -10.63
C ARG A 223 -6.43 30.34 -10.46
N GLN A 224 -6.86 29.99 -9.24
CA GLN A 224 -8.27 29.67 -8.99
C GLN A 224 -9.17 30.89 -9.20
N TYR A 225 -8.74 32.08 -8.80
CA TYR A 225 -9.44 33.34 -9.11
C TYR A 225 -9.68 33.50 -10.62
N TYR A 226 -8.62 33.41 -11.42
CA TYR A 226 -8.74 33.54 -12.88
C TYR A 226 -9.60 32.41 -13.48
N LYS A 227 -9.49 31.18 -12.95
CA LYS A 227 -10.31 30.04 -13.37
C LYS A 227 -11.80 30.29 -13.11
N ILE A 228 -12.18 30.69 -11.90
CA ILE A 228 -13.57 30.99 -11.53
C ILE A 228 -14.12 32.15 -12.38
N MET A 229 -13.35 33.24 -12.54
CA MET A 229 -13.77 34.36 -13.38
C MET A 229 -14.00 33.93 -14.84
N LYS A 230 -13.14 33.06 -15.38
CA LYS A 230 -13.31 32.46 -16.73
C LYS A 230 -14.58 31.60 -16.81
N LEU A 231 -14.82 30.73 -15.82
CA LEU A 231 -16.03 29.87 -15.74
C LEU A 231 -17.33 30.69 -15.66
N LEU A 232 -17.30 31.85 -14.99
CA LEU A 232 -18.44 32.77 -14.91
C LEU A 232 -18.57 33.70 -16.13
N ASN A 233 -17.69 33.55 -17.13
CA ASN A 233 -17.59 34.43 -18.29
C ASN A 233 -17.44 35.92 -17.90
N LEU A 234 -16.46 36.19 -17.03
CA LEU A 234 -16.12 37.51 -16.51
C LEU A 234 -14.65 37.86 -16.77
N LYS A 235 -14.38 39.15 -16.91
CA LYS A 235 -13.01 39.66 -16.94
C LYS A 235 -12.48 39.78 -15.51
N ALA A 236 -11.43 39.03 -15.21
CA ALA A 236 -10.66 39.15 -13.98
C ALA A 236 -9.92 40.50 -13.91
N SER A 237 -9.78 41.05 -12.69
CA SER A 237 -8.99 42.27 -12.49
C SER A 237 -7.49 41.96 -12.56
N PRO A 238 -6.68 42.69 -13.35
CA PRO A 238 -5.24 42.42 -13.49
C PRO A 238 -4.40 42.70 -12.23
N SER A 239 -4.93 43.44 -11.26
CA SER A 239 -4.15 44.05 -10.17
C SER A 239 -3.78 43.12 -9.01
N ILE A 240 -4.05 41.82 -9.11
CA ILE A 240 -3.89 40.86 -7.99
C ILE A 240 -2.46 40.29 -7.94
N LEU A 241 -1.68 40.40 -9.01
CA LEU A 241 -0.29 39.93 -9.05
C LEU A 241 0.70 41.09 -8.83
N GLY A 242 1.30 41.15 -7.64
CA GLY A 242 2.54 41.90 -7.43
C GLY A 242 3.72 41.18 -8.11
N GLN A 243 4.61 41.93 -8.74
CA GLN A 243 5.66 41.39 -9.64
C GLN A 243 6.75 40.53 -8.94
N ASN A 244 6.75 40.40 -7.61
CA ASN A 244 7.86 39.80 -6.84
C ASN A 244 7.41 38.71 -5.83
N SER A 245 6.19 38.16 -5.91
CA SER A 245 5.70 37.22 -4.87
C SER A 245 6.18 35.77 -5.02
N TYR A 246 6.87 35.42 -6.11
CA TYR A 246 7.16 34.03 -6.47
C TYR A 246 8.66 33.71 -6.72
N GLU A 247 9.56 34.69 -6.65
CA GLU A 247 11.01 34.47 -6.84
C GLU A 247 11.58 33.43 -5.85
N SER A 248 11.13 33.49 -4.58
CA SER A 248 11.56 32.58 -3.53
C SER A 248 11.17 31.11 -3.78
N ILE A 249 10.10 30.87 -4.54
CA ILE A 249 9.66 29.52 -4.90
C ILE A 249 10.47 29.05 -6.11
N ILE A 250 10.72 29.91 -7.11
CA ILE A 250 11.48 29.55 -8.32
C ILE A 250 12.94 29.17 -8.01
N GLN A 251 13.58 29.87 -7.06
CA GLN A 251 15.02 29.74 -6.79
C GLN A 251 15.41 28.56 -5.89
N LYS A 252 14.46 27.71 -5.47
CA LYS A 252 14.77 26.52 -4.67
C LYS A 252 15.53 25.49 -5.50
N GLU A 253 16.54 24.87 -4.89
CA GLU A 253 17.31 23.79 -5.52
C GLU A 253 16.46 22.53 -5.77
N ASN A 254 15.46 22.28 -4.91
CA ASN A 254 14.56 21.14 -4.99
C ASN A 254 13.14 21.57 -4.64
N TYR A 255 12.13 20.99 -5.30
CA TYR A 255 10.72 21.26 -5.02
C TYR A 255 10.08 20.14 -4.21
N GLU A 256 9.47 20.52 -3.08
CA GLU A 256 8.54 19.67 -2.34
C GLU A 256 7.15 19.68 -2.99
N PHE A 257 6.24 18.83 -2.53
CA PHE A 257 4.89 18.74 -3.12
C PHE A 257 4.15 20.09 -3.17
N ASN A 258 4.18 20.86 -2.08
CA ASN A 258 3.54 22.18 -2.04
C ASN A 258 4.20 23.18 -3.00
N ASP A 259 5.52 23.08 -3.21
CA ASP A 259 6.21 23.90 -4.21
C ASP A 259 5.71 23.58 -5.62
N LEU A 260 5.48 22.31 -5.94
CA LEU A 260 4.97 21.89 -7.25
C LEU A 260 3.58 22.44 -7.54
N LEU A 261 2.70 22.50 -6.55
CA LEU A 261 1.37 23.10 -6.71
C LEU A 261 1.47 24.58 -7.09
N SER A 262 2.36 25.32 -6.42
CA SER A 262 2.57 26.74 -6.68
C SER A 262 3.29 26.98 -8.01
N ILE A 263 4.28 26.16 -8.37
CA ILE A 263 4.98 26.24 -9.65
C ILE A 263 4.07 25.83 -10.82
N GLU A 264 3.24 24.79 -10.66
CA GLU A 264 2.25 24.40 -11.67
C GLU A 264 1.24 25.52 -11.90
N SER A 265 0.80 26.17 -10.81
CA SER A 265 -0.10 27.32 -10.93
C SER A 265 0.56 28.53 -11.58
N LEU A 266 1.83 28.79 -11.25
CA LEU A 266 2.63 29.86 -11.85
C LEU A 266 2.81 29.65 -13.37
N THR A 267 3.22 28.45 -13.77
CA THR A 267 3.41 28.12 -15.20
C THR A 267 2.09 28.11 -15.97
N TYR A 268 0.98 27.72 -15.35
CA TYR A 268 -0.36 27.87 -15.93
C TYR A 268 -0.72 29.35 -16.16
N LEU A 269 -0.47 30.22 -15.17
CA LEU A 269 -0.69 31.67 -15.31
C LEU A 269 0.18 32.28 -16.42
N HIS A 270 1.39 31.77 -16.60
CA HIS A 270 2.27 32.14 -17.71
C HIS A 270 1.66 31.74 -19.06
N LYS A 271 1.23 30.48 -19.20
CA LYS A 271 0.55 29.97 -20.41
C LYS A 271 -0.70 30.76 -20.78
N GLU A 272 -1.51 31.14 -19.79
CA GLU A 272 -2.71 31.96 -19.99
C GLU A 272 -2.41 33.47 -20.17
N ASN A 273 -1.13 33.84 -20.32
CA ASN A 273 -0.65 35.22 -20.49
C ASN A 273 -1.09 36.16 -19.37
N LYS A 274 -1.17 35.67 -18.13
CA LYS A 274 -1.48 36.47 -16.93
C LYS A 274 -0.22 36.99 -16.25
N ILE A 275 0.89 36.28 -16.43
CA ILE A 275 2.25 36.68 -16.05
C ILE A 275 3.22 36.35 -17.18
N THR A 276 4.44 36.86 -17.09
CA THR A 276 5.54 36.50 -18.00
C THR A 276 6.66 35.92 -17.17
N LEU A 277 7.09 34.70 -17.51
CA LEU A 277 8.32 34.11 -17.00
C LEU A 277 9.41 34.31 -18.04
N ASN A 278 10.57 34.78 -17.60
CA ASN A 278 11.75 34.92 -18.44
C ASN A 278 12.49 33.58 -18.58
N ARG A 279 13.51 33.55 -19.45
CA ARG A 279 14.27 32.33 -19.73
C ARG A 279 15.04 31.79 -18.52
N GLU A 280 15.58 32.67 -17.68
CA GLU A 280 16.34 32.28 -16.48
C GLU A 280 15.41 31.66 -15.43
N GLU A 281 14.22 32.24 -15.24
CA GLU A 281 13.19 31.70 -14.36
C GLU A 281 12.72 30.32 -14.82
N ILE A 282 12.45 30.14 -16.11
CA ILE A 282 12.08 28.83 -16.68
C ILE A 282 13.20 27.81 -16.46
N GLN A 283 14.46 28.19 -16.67
CA GLN A 283 15.60 27.31 -16.43
C GLN A 283 15.73 26.90 -14.95
N SER A 284 15.52 27.83 -14.02
CA SER A 284 15.51 27.53 -12.58
C SER A 284 14.40 26.54 -12.21
N ILE A 285 13.20 26.72 -12.76
CA ILE A 285 12.08 25.77 -12.58
C ILE A 285 12.47 24.38 -13.05
N LEU A 286 13.01 24.25 -14.26
CA LEU A 286 13.41 22.94 -14.81
C LEU A 286 14.52 22.29 -13.99
N GLN A 287 15.45 23.06 -13.45
CA GLN A 287 16.51 22.55 -12.58
C GLN A 287 15.93 21.98 -11.27
N GLY A 288 15.00 22.69 -10.62
CA GLY A 288 14.35 22.23 -9.39
C GLY A 288 13.52 20.94 -9.58
N LEU A 289 12.94 20.73 -10.77
CA LEU A 289 12.20 19.51 -11.11
C LEU A 289 13.10 18.29 -11.32
N SER A 290 14.36 18.48 -11.74
CA SER A 290 15.27 17.37 -12.08
C SER A 290 15.62 16.46 -10.89
N TYR A 291 15.42 16.95 -9.67
CA TYR A 291 15.69 16.23 -8.43
C TYR A 291 14.46 15.56 -7.80
N SER A 292 13.25 15.89 -8.26
CA SER A 292 12.01 15.53 -7.56
C SER A 292 11.31 14.26 -8.11
N HIS A 293 11.92 13.54 -9.05
CA HIS A 293 11.30 12.39 -9.71
C HIS A 293 11.03 11.21 -8.77
N ASN A 294 9.76 11.01 -8.45
CA ASN A 294 9.24 9.91 -7.67
C ASN A 294 8.25 9.12 -8.53
N GLN A 295 8.50 7.82 -8.67
CA GLN A 295 7.76 6.87 -9.50
C GLN A 295 6.24 6.83 -9.18
N PHE A 296 5.46 5.95 -9.82
CA PHE A 296 4.01 5.75 -9.59
C PHE A 296 3.47 5.83 -8.14
N ALA A 297 4.30 5.58 -7.11
CA ALA A 297 3.93 5.79 -5.72
C ALA A 297 3.65 7.24 -5.31
N ASN A 298 4.06 8.22 -6.12
CA ASN A 298 3.60 9.59 -6.01
C ASN A 298 3.11 10.09 -7.38
N ILE A 299 2.14 9.39 -7.95
CA ILE A 299 1.61 9.73 -9.28
C ILE A 299 1.02 11.15 -9.36
N GLN A 300 0.56 11.72 -8.23
CA GLN A 300 0.15 13.13 -8.17
C GLN A 300 1.33 14.07 -8.46
N HIS A 301 2.48 13.79 -7.87
CA HIS A 301 3.69 14.56 -8.14
C HIS A 301 4.08 14.46 -9.63
N GLU A 302 4.08 13.26 -10.21
CA GLU A 302 4.39 13.10 -11.64
C GLU A 302 3.39 13.85 -12.53
N TYR A 303 2.10 13.85 -12.17
CA TYR A 303 1.10 14.68 -12.83
C TYR A 303 1.47 16.17 -12.78
N TYR A 304 1.85 16.73 -11.62
CA TYR A 304 2.21 18.15 -11.51
C TYR A 304 3.48 18.48 -12.30
N VAL A 305 4.49 17.60 -12.28
CA VAL A 305 5.70 17.76 -13.12
C VAL A 305 5.31 17.82 -14.59
N LEU A 306 4.53 16.86 -15.09
CA LEU A 306 4.09 16.82 -16.48
C LEU A 306 3.23 18.05 -16.85
N SER A 307 2.35 18.48 -15.94
CA SER A 307 1.57 19.71 -16.11
C SER A 307 2.47 20.94 -16.24
N ILE A 308 3.51 21.07 -15.42
CA ILE A 308 4.50 22.15 -15.51
C ILE A 308 5.20 22.13 -16.87
N TYR A 309 5.72 20.98 -17.30
CA TYR A 309 6.35 20.84 -18.63
C TYR A 309 5.37 21.17 -19.77
N SER A 310 4.11 20.75 -19.66
CA SER A 310 3.04 21.06 -20.63
C SER A 310 2.63 22.54 -20.63
N ASN A 311 2.66 23.20 -19.47
CA ASN A 311 2.37 24.62 -19.35
C ASN A 311 3.48 25.49 -19.95
N LEU A 312 4.72 24.99 -19.96
CA LEU A 312 5.88 25.64 -20.55
C LEU A 312 6.10 25.27 -22.03
N ASP A 313 5.22 24.48 -22.64
CA ASP A 313 5.36 23.94 -24.00
C ASP A 313 6.64 23.10 -24.20
N LEU A 314 7.04 22.35 -23.16
CA LEU A 314 8.25 21.52 -23.11
C LEU A 314 7.97 20.03 -22.88
N ILE A 315 6.71 19.58 -23.02
CA ILE A 315 6.33 18.19 -22.72
C ILE A 315 7.06 17.16 -23.57
N ASP A 316 7.38 17.49 -24.83
CA ASP A 316 8.08 16.59 -25.76
C ASP A 316 9.52 16.25 -25.35
N VAL A 317 10.15 17.11 -24.54
CA VAL A 317 11.51 16.90 -24.03
C VAL A 317 11.54 16.36 -22.61
N TYR A 318 10.40 15.92 -22.06
CA TYR A 318 10.34 15.30 -20.74
C TYR A 318 11.13 13.96 -20.74
N PRO A 319 12.22 13.84 -19.95
CA PRO A 319 13.19 12.76 -20.10
C PRO A 319 12.71 11.39 -19.58
N HIS A 320 11.57 11.33 -18.88
CA HIS A 320 11.09 10.11 -18.21
C HIS A 320 9.81 9.52 -18.80
N LYS A 321 9.38 10.00 -19.99
CA LYS A 321 8.18 9.52 -20.71
C LYS A 321 8.12 7.99 -20.83
N ASP A 322 9.19 7.36 -21.30
CA ASP A 322 9.22 5.90 -21.52
C ASP A 322 9.20 5.12 -20.20
N LYS A 323 9.82 5.66 -19.15
CA LYS A 323 9.81 5.03 -17.82
C LYS A 323 8.39 5.02 -17.26
N LEU A 324 7.67 6.14 -17.36
CA LEU A 324 6.28 6.24 -16.91
C LEU A 324 5.38 5.27 -17.68
N ARG A 325 5.49 5.22 -19.02
CA ARG A 325 4.71 4.29 -19.84
C ARG A 325 4.99 2.83 -19.50
N LYS A 326 6.26 2.46 -19.28
CA LYS A 326 6.65 1.11 -18.89
C LYS A 326 6.08 0.73 -17.51
N GLN A 327 6.09 1.66 -16.55
CA GLN A 327 5.54 1.43 -15.23
C GLN A 327 4.01 1.30 -15.27
N PHE A 328 3.32 2.14 -16.04
CA PHE A 328 1.88 2.00 -16.27
C PHE A 328 1.54 0.59 -16.78
N ASN A 329 2.16 0.17 -17.88
CA ASN A 329 1.93 -1.14 -18.48
C ASN A 329 2.27 -2.31 -17.54
N ARG A 330 3.20 -2.11 -16.60
CA ARG A 330 3.59 -3.13 -15.63
C ARG A 330 2.56 -3.30 -14.53
N TYR A 331 1.95 -2.21 -14.07
CA TYR A 331 1.12 -2.23 -12.87
C TYR A 331 -0.38 -2.22 -13.18
N ALA A 332 -0.79 -1.77 -14.37
CA ALA A 332 -2.19 -1.74 -14.76
C ALA A 332 -2.80 -3.15 -14.74
N TYR A 333 -3.97 -3.27 -14.12
CA TYR A 333 -4.84 -4.44 -14.22
C TYR A 333 -5.33 -4.66 -15.65
N PRO A 334 -5.86 -5.84 -16.00
CA PRO A 334 -6.43 -6.11 -17.33
C PRO A 334 -7.61 -5.20 -17.72
N ASP A 335 -8.18 -4.49 -16.75
CA ASP A 335 -9.21 -3.47 -16.95
C ASP A 335 -8.67 -2.04 -17.01
N GLY A 336 -7.35 -1.86 -16.90
CA GLY A 336 -6.68 -0.56 -16.95
C GLY A 336 -6.70 0.20 -15.62
N MET A 337 -7.25 -0.39 -14.55
CA MET A 337 -7.16 0.16 -13.19
C MET A 337 -5.75 -0.01 -12.63
N MET A 338 -5.38 0.80 -11.66
CA MET A 338 -4.07 0.77 -11.01
C MET A 338 -4.17 0.24 -9.57
N PRO A 339 -3.13 -0.44 -9.07
CA PRO A 339 -3.08 -0.85 -7.68
C PRO A 339 -2.82 0.33 -6.75
N VAL A 340 -3.15 0.18 -5.47
CA VAL A 340 -2.67 1.11 -4.45
C VAL A 340 -1.15 0.99 -4.33
N PHE A 341 -0.48 2.11 -4.59
CA PHE A 341 0.92 2.29 -4.20
C PHE A 341 0.95 3.03 -2.87
N SER A 342 1.46 2.37 -1.85
CA SER A 342 1.82 3.07 -0.63
C SER A 342 3.31 3.37 -0.72
N MET A 343 3.68 4.65 -0.69
CA MET A 343 4.98 4.98 -0.10
C MET A 343 4.86 4.50 1.33
N THR A 344 5.75 3.61 1.80
CA THR A 344 5.70 3.20 3.21
C THR A 344 5.84 4.47 4.06
N THR A 345 4.71 5.00 4.53
CA THR A 345 4.65 6.18 5.41
C THR A 345 5.33 5.88 6.72
N ASN A 346 5.52 4.60 7.00
CA ASN A 346 6.14 4.09 8.17
C ASN A 346 7.50 3.48 7.78
N PRO A 347 8.60 4.15 8.15
CA PRO A 347 9.92 3.76 7.70
C PRO A 347 10.36 2.39 8.24
N TYR A 348 9.84 1.94 9.40
CA TYR A 348 10.26 0.67 10.00
C TYR A 348 9.82 -0.55 9.20
N SER A 349 8.55 -0.65 8.80
CA SER A 349 8.11 -1.78 7.97
C SER A 349 8.79 -1.80 6.61
N GLY A 350 9.07 -0.64 6.01
CA GLY A 350 9.85 -0.54 4.77
C GLY A 350 11.29 -1.04 4.92
N TYR A 351 12.00 -0.61 5.97
CA TYR A 351 13.37 -1.08 6.22
C TYR A 351 13.43 -2.53 6.70
N TYR A 352 12.48 -2.99 7.52
CA TYR A 352 12.41 -4.38 7.95
C TYR A 352 12.32 -5.31 6.74
N SER A 353 11.44 -4.97 5.81
CA SER A 353 11.26 -5.68 4.56
C SER A 353 12.54 -5.74 3.72
N MET A 354 13.28 -4.62 3.67
CA MET A 354 14.59 -4.53 3.03
C MET A 354 15.59 -5.49 3.68
N VAL A 355 15.63 -5.54 5.03
CA VAL A 355 16.50 -6.46 5.78
C VAL A 355 16.17 -7.90 5.46
N VAL A 356 14.89 -8.31 5.51
CA VAL A 356 14.49 -9.70 5.21
C VAL A 356 14.91 -10.10 3.79
N ALA A 357 14.71 -9.21 2.82
CA ALA A 357 15.10 -9.47 1.44
C ALA A 357 16.62 -9.53 1.22
N LEU A 358 17.41 -8.84 2.06
CA LEU A 358 18.88 -8.85 1.99
C LEU A 358 19.53 -9.96 2.82
N GLN A 359 18.90 -10.38 3.93
CA GLN A 359 19.34 -11.55 4.70
C GLN A 359 19.32 -12.83 3.86
N SER A 360 18.45 -12.89 2.84
CA SER A 360 18.48 -14.00 1.89
C SER A 360 19.66 -13.91 0.92
N ALA A 361 20.02 -12.69 0.51
CA ALA A 361 20.96 -12.38 -0.58
C ALA A 361 22.44 -12.70 -0.36
N GLU A 362 22.82 -13.26 0.78
CA GLU A 362 24.23 -13.40 1.20
C GLU A 362 25.02 -12.11 0.90
N LEU A 363 24.72 -11.04 1.65
CA LEU A 363 25.50 -9.81 1.57
C LEU A 363 26.97 -10.10 1.85
N ASP A 364 27.86 -9.50 1.06
CA ASP A 364 29.27 -9.43 1.44
C ASP A 364 29.41 -8.69 2.78
N ASP A 365 30.40 -9.09 3.58
CA ASP A 365 30.59 -8.60 4.96
C ASP A 365 30.63 -7.07 5.03
N GLY A 366 31.23 -6.41 4.03
CA GLY A 366 31.30 -4.95 3.94
C GLY A 366 29.93 -4.29 3.79
N SER A 367 29.09 -4.80 2.89
CA SER A 367 27.73 -4.31 2.68
C SER A 367 26.83 -4.57 3.89
N ALA A 368 26.97 -5.72 4.54
CA ALA A 368 26.22 -6.05 5.75
C ALA A 368 26.55 -5.09 6.90
N ILE A 369 27.83 -4.77 7.11
CA ILE A 369 28.27 -3.79 8.12
C ILE A 369 27.72 -2.40 7.84
N GLN A 370 27.79 -1.94 6.59
CA GLN A 370 27.27 -0.62 6.20
C GLN A 370 25.76 -0.52 6.44
N LEU A 371 25.01 -1.57 6.07
CA LEU A 371 23.58 -1.62 6.29
C LEU A 371 23.24 -1.60 7.79
N LYS A 372 23.89 -2.44 8.59
CA LYS A 372 23.69 -2.45 10.05
C LYS A 372 23.98 -1.09 10.66
N LYS A 373 25.04 -0.41 10.22
CA LYS A 373 25.37 0.94 10.68
C LYS A 373 24.28 1.94 10.31
N PHE A 374 23.87 1.99 9.03
CA PHE A 374 22.80 2.88 8.58
C PHE A 374 21.51 2.67 9.38
N LEU A 375 21.11 1.42 9.58
CA LEU A 375 19.92 1.09 10.36
C LEU A 375 20.10 1.47 11.83
N SER A 376 21.27 1.23 12.42
CA SER A 376 21.55 1.63 13.80
C SER A 376 21.45 3.15 13.98
N ASP A 377 22.00 3.93 13.05
CA ASP A 377 21.91 5.39 13.05
C ASP A 377 20.44 5.83 12.93
N PHE A 378 19.69 5.27 11.96
CA PHE A 378 18.26 5.53 11.77
C PHE A 378 17.41 5.19 13.01
N LEU A 379 17.64 4.03 13.62
CA LEU A 379 16.88 3.57 14.78
C LEU A 379 17.20 4.42 16.03
N SER A 380 18.41 4.97 16.14
CA SER A 380 18.83 5.80 17.28
C SER A 380 18.04 7.10 17.44
N GLU A 381 17.42 7.59 16.37
CA GLU A 381 16.59 8.80 16.36
C GLU A 381 15.11 8.51 16.68
N THR A 382 14.77 7.25 16.96
CA THR A 382 13.38 6.83 17.20
C THR A 382 12.84 7.41 18.51
N ASP A 383 11.79 8.21 18.41
CA ASP A 383 10.95 8.55 19.55
C ASP A 383 10.04 7.37 19.88
N VAL A 384 10.45 6.56 20.86
CA VAL A 384 9.74 5.33 21.21
C VAL A 384 8.34 5.59 21.76
N GLU A 385 8.06 6.73 22.39
CA GLU A 385 6.69 7.05 22.82
C GLU A 385 5.76 7.25 21.62
N LYS A 386 6.23 7.95 20.59
CA LYS A 386 5.49 8.08 19.34
C LYS A 386 5.34 6.74 18.64
N LEU A 387 6.40 5.93 18.56
CA LEU A 387 6.36 4.59 17.99
C LEU A 387 5.31 3.72 18.69
N LEU A 388 5.26 3.74 20.02
CA LEU A 388 4.27 2.99 20.77
C LEU A 388 2.85 3.44 20.47
N GLY A 389 2.64 4.66 19.96
CA GLY A 389 1.34 5.17 19.50
C GLY A 389 0.91 4.73 18.10
N THR A 390 1.77 4.07 17.31
CA THR A 390 1.50 3.71 15.90
C THR A 390 0.83 2.33 15.76
N ASP A 391 0.66 1.89 14.50
CA ASP A 391 0.13 0.56 14.19
C ASP A 391 1.05 -0.55 14.76
N PRO A 392 0.50 -1.62 15.37
CA PRO A 392 1.29 -2.73 15.90
C PRO A 392 2.28 -3.37 14.91
N PHE A 393 2.01 -3.35 13.61
CA PHE A 393 2.94 -3.86 12.61
C PHE A 393 4.24 -3.05 12.54
N GLU A 394 4.18 -1.74 12.81
CA GLU A 394 5.37 -0.88 12.86
C GLU A 394 6.21 -1.14 14.09
N ILE A 395 5.57 -1.40 15.24
CA ILE A 395 6.27 -1.79 16.46
C ILE A 395 6.99 -3.13 16.23
N LEU A 396 6.31 -4.11 15.65
CA LEU A 396 6.90 -5.41 15.28
C LEU A 396 8.10 -5.22 14.34
N SER A 397 7.94 -4.41 13.29
CA SER A 397 9.00 -4.11 12.32
C SER A 397 10.21 -3.45 12.96
N TYR A 398 9.99 -2.48 13.87
CA TYR A 398 11.05 -1.84 14.65
C TYR A 398 11.81 -2.87 15.51
N ILE A 399 11.10 -3.75 16.21
CA ILE A 399 11.75 -4.77 17.06
C ILE A 399 12.60 -5.73 16.22
N HIS A 400 12.12 -6.15 15.05
CA HIS A 400 12.91 -6.96 14.13
C HIS A 400 14.18 -6.22 13.67
N LEU A 401 14.07 -4.94 13.32
CA LEU A 401 15.20 -4.12 12.92
C LEU A 401 16.21 -3.96 14.06
N MET A 402 15.74 -3.71 15.29
CA MET A 402 16.59 -3.62 16.47
C MET A 402 17.33 -4.93 16.73
N LYS A 403 16.63 -6.07 16.66
CA LYS A 403 17.26 -7.40 16.80
C LYS A 403 18.28 -7.66 15.69
N TYR A 404 18.02 -7.20 14.46
CA TYR A 404 18.96 -7.34 13.35
C TYR A 404 20.26 -6.55 13.56
N VAL A 405 20.18 -5.32 14.08
CA VAL A 405 21.36 -4.48 14.35
C VAL A 405 22.08 -4.88 15.64
N ASP A 406 21.33 -5.35 16.65
CA ASP A 406 21.82 -5.76 17.96
C ASP A 406 21.05 -7.00 18.47
N ASP A 407 21.68 -8.17 18.38
CA ASP A 407 21.09 -9.45 18.81
C ASP A 407 20.83 -9.50 20.34
N THR A 408 21.45 -8.61 21.13
CA THR A 408 21.23 -8.51 22.58
C THR A 408 20.08 -7.57 22.94
N TYR A 409 19.45 -6.94 21.95
CA TYR A 409 18.35 -6.00 22.15
C TYR A 409 17.21 -6.52 23.04
N PRO A 410 16.76 -7.79 22.96
CA PRO A 410 15.72 -8.34 23.84
C PRO A 410 16.02 -8.20 25.34
N ASP A 411 17.30 -8.18 25.74
CA ASP A 411 17.74 -8.02 27.14
C ASP A 411 17.84 -6.55 27.59
N SER A 412 17.55 -5.59 26.69
CA SER A 412 17.69 -4.18 26.99
C SER A 412 16.56 -3.63 27.87
N LYS A 413 16.84 -2.54 28.60
CA LYS A 413 15.81 -1.82 29.38
C LYS A 413 14.68 -1.27 28.49
N GLU A 414 15.01 -0.91 27.25
CA GLU A 414 14.04 -0.43 26.28
C GLU A 414 13.09 -1.55 25.85
N ALA A 415 13.62 -2.75 25.59
CA ALA A 415 12.83 -3.95 25.31
C ALA A 415 11.88 -4.31 26.46
N GLU A 416 12.34 -4.22 27.71
CA GLU A 416 11.50 -4.43 28.90
C GLU A 416 10.35 -3.40 28.97
N ARG A 417 10.67 -2.13 28.69
CA ARG A 417 9.70 -1.02 28.68
C ARG A 417 8.64 -1.19 27.61
N ILE A 418 9.05 -1.47 26.37
CA ILE A 418 8.15 -1.77 25.24
C ILE A 418 7.28 -2.98 25.58
N SER A 419 7.88 -4.06 26.10
CA SER A 419 7.14 -5.26 26.51
C SER A 419 6.04 -4.96 27.53
N LYS A 420 6.31 -4.10 28.51
CA LYS A 420 5.31 -3.70 29.50
C LYS A 420 4.12 -2.99 28.85
N VAL A 421 4.39 -2.01 27.98
CA VAL A 421 3.33 -1.25 27.29
C VAL A 421 2.52 -2.15 26.36
N LEU A 422 3.17 -3.03 25.60
CA LEU A 422 2.50 -3.97 24.71
C LEU A 422 1.57 -4.92 25.45
N LYS A 423 1.96 -5.41 26.64
CA LYS A 423 1.07 -6.21 27.50
C LYS A 423 -0.18 -5.44 27.91
N GLU A 424 -0.03 -4.16 28.25
CA GLU A 424 -1.17 -3.29 28.61
C GLU A 424 -2.08 -2.97 27.41
N LYS A 425 -1.55 -3.04 26.19
CA LYS A 425 -2.30 -2.85 24.93
C LYS A 425 -3.06 -4.08 24.44
N LEU A 426 -2.80 -5.27 24.99
CA LEU A 426 -3.56 -6.46 24.62
C LEU A 426 -5.06 -6.26 24.95
N PRO A 427 -5.97 -6.50 24.00
CA PRO A 427 -7.39 -6.29 24.25
C PRO A 427 -7.93 -7.35 25.23
N PRO A 428 -9.01 -7.05 25.97
CA PRO A 428 -9.64 -8.05 26.85
C PRO A 428 -10.12 -9.31 26.12
N GLN A 429 -10.56 -9.15 24.86
CA GLN A 429 -11.04 -10.22 23.99
C GLN A 429 -10.61 -9.98 22.54
N VAL A 430 -10.34 -11.08 21.82
CA VAL A 430 -10.10 -11.08 20.37
C VAL A 430 -11.43 -11.11 19.63
N ASN A 431 -11.55 -10.30 18.59
CA ASN A 431 -12.71 -10.21 17.70
C ASN A 431 -12.23 -9.91 16.25
N PRO A 432 -13.13 -9.91 15.25
CA PRO A 432 -12.73 -9.75 13.85
C PRO A 432 -12.00 -8.42 13.59
N GLY A 433 -12.36 -7.35 14.31
CA GLY A 433 -11.78 -6.01 14.12
C GLY A 433 -10.42 -5.81 14.77
N ASN A 434 -9.95 -6.74 15.62
CA ASN A 434 -8.67 -6.58 16.33
C ASN A 434 -7.71 -7.79 16.24
N ILE A 435 -8.09 -8.89 15.59
CA ILE A 435 -7.27 -10.12 15.55
C ILE A 435 -5.88 -9.91 14.93
N ILE A 436 -5.77 -9.16 13.83
CA ILE A 436 -4.48 -8.87 13.17
C ILE A 436 -3.59 -8.03 14.11
N LYS A 437 -4.13 -6.93 14.65
CA LYS A 437 -3.42 -6.05 15.60
C LYS A 437 -2.95 -6.83 16.83
N THR A 438 -3.82 -7.69 17.37
CA THR A 438 -3.50 -8.55 18.52
C THR A 438 -2.38 -9.53 18.18
N SER A 439 -2.42 -10.11 16.97
CA SER A 439 -1.39 -11.04 16.49
C SER A 439 -0.01 -10.38 16.44
N HIS A 440 0.10 -9.18 15.84
CA HIS A 440 1.36 -8.43 15.79
C HIS A 440 1.87 -8.02 17.20
N ILE A 441 0.98 -7.70 18.14
CA ILE A 441 1.38 -7.42 19.54
C ILE A 441 1.95 -8.68 20.19
N ILE A 442 1.30 -9.83 20.02
CA ILE A 442 1.77 -11.11 20.59
C ILE A 442 3.12 -11.50 19.98
N GLU A 443 3.26 -11.39 18.66
CA GLU A 443 4.52 -11.67 17.95
C GLU A 443 5.64 -10.74 18.42
N SER A 444 5.35 -9.44 18.58
CA SER A 444 6.29 -8.47 19.16
C SER A 444 6.75 -8.88 20.57
N LEU A 445 5.81 -9.31 21.42
CA LEU A 445 6.12 -9.77 22.78
C LEU A 445 6.94 -11.06 22.78
N ALA A 446 6.68 -11.98 21.85
CA ALA A 446 7.48 -13.20 21.67
C ALA A 446 8.91 -12.86 21.22
N LEU A 447 9.05 -11.96 20.26
CA LEU A 447 10.34 -11.53 19.70
C LEU A 447 11.22 -10.79 20.73
N LEU A 448 10.59 -10.07 21.66
CA LEU A 448 11.23 -9.45 22.83
C LEU A 448 11.51 -10.42 23.98
N GLU A 449 11.22 -11.71 23.80
CA GLU A 449 11.36 -12.76 24.82
C GLU A 449 10.65 -12.41 26.13
N ALA A 450 9.54 -11.68 26.03
CA ALA A 450 8.80 -11.22 27.19
C ALA A 450 8.32 -12.40 28.03
N ASN A 451 8.44 -12.31 29.35
CA ASN A 451 7.94 -13.34 30.26
C ASN A 451 6.39 -13.33 30.26
N LEU A 452 5.79 -14.03 29.30
CA LEU A 452 4.35 -14.16 29.12
C LEU A 452 3.79 -15.31 29.96
N LYS A 453 2.66 -15.04 30.61
CA LYS A 453 1.81 -16.04 31.29
C LYS A 453 0.51 -16.17 30.52
N VAL A 454 -0.15 -17.33 30.61
CA VAL A 454 -1.45 -17.58 29.96
C VAL A 454 -2.50 -16.50 30.27
N LYS A 455 -2.46 -15.94 31.49
CA LYS A 455 -3.35 -14.86 31.93
C LYS A 455 -3.10 -13.49 31.28
N ASP A 456 -1.95 -13.32 30.62
CA ASP A 456 -1.59 -12.07 29.95
C ASP A 456 -2.23 -11.99 28.56
N PHE A 457 -2.77 -13.10 28.03
CA PHE A 457 -3.46 -13.16 26.75
C PHE A 457 -4.95 -12.83 26.88
N PRO A 458 -5.63 -12.40 25.79
CA PRO A 458 -7.07 -12.15 25.79
C PRO A 458 -7.89 -13.33 26.31
N ALA A 459 -8.96 -13.05 27.05
CA ALA A 459 -9.69 -14.05 27.84
C ALA A 459 -10.30 -15.18 27.00
N ASN A 460 -10.64 -14.92 25.73
CA ASN A 460 -11.22 -15.88 24.81
C ASN A 460 -10.19 -16.64 23.94
N THR A 461 -8.88 -16.47 24.18
CA THR A 461 -7.81 -17.14 23.40
C THR A 461 -7.98 -18.67 23.38
N MET A 462 -8.19 -19.28 24.56
CA MET A 462 -8.39 -20.73 24.67
C MET A 462 -9.67 -21.22 23.98
N GLU A 463 -10.73 -20.42 24.04
CA GLU A 463 -11.98 -20.75 23.37
C GLU A 463 -11.77 -20.79 21.85
N ILE A 464 -11.11 -19.77 21.29
CA ILE A 464 -10.77 -19.67 19.87
C ILE A 464 -9.96 -20.90 19.41
N VAL A 465 -8.87 -21.22 20.12
CA VAL A 465 -8.01 -22.37 19.79
C VAL A 465 -8.81 -23.68 19.81
N ASN A 466 -9.64 -23.89 20.84
CA ASN A 466 -10.48 -25.09 20.96
C ASN A 466 -11.54 -25.18 19.84
N GLN A 467 -12.13 -24.06 19.43
CA GLN A 467 -13.10 -24.03 18.35
C GLN A 467 -12.44 -24.39 17.01
N LEU A 468 -11.24 -23.86 16.73
CA LEU A 468 -10.46 -24.23 15.55
C LEU A 468 -10.09 -25.71 15.56
N GLY A 469 -9.65 -26.25 16.69
CA GLY A 469 -9.31 -27.67 16.81
C GLY A 469 -10.49 -28.62 16.55
N LYS A 470 -11.72 -28.17 16.86
CA LYS A 470 -12.97 -28.89 16.51
C LYS A 470 -13.38 -28.72 15.05
N GLY A 471 -12.62 -27.97 14.26
CA GLY A 471 -12.90 -27.71 12.85
C GLY A 471 -13.95 -26.64 12.61
N ASN A 472 -14.24 -25.77 13.58
CA ASN A 472 -15.07 -24.60 13.34
C ASN A 472 -14.25 -23.54 12.61
N THR A 473 -14.50 -23.38 11.31
CA THR A 473 -13.76 -22.43 10.45
C THR A 473 -14.35 -21.02 10.43
N LYS A 474 -15.55 -20.83 11.01
CA LYS A 474 -16.25 -19.54 11.06
C LYS A 474 -16.28 -19.01 12.49
N LEU A 475 -15.10 -18.75 13.05
CA LEU A 475 -14.98 -18.11 14.36
C LEU A 475 -15.61 -16.72 14.36
N PHE A 476 -15.57 -16.05 13.22
CA PHE A 476 -16.04 -14.70 13.01
C PHE A 476 -16.80 -14.62 11.68
N GLU A 477 -17.87 -13.83 11.64
CA GLU A 477 -18.52 -13.49 10.36
C GLU A 477 -17.49 -12.74 9.51
N ASN A 478 -17.26 -13.21 8.27
CA ASN A 478 -16.33 -12.65 7.29
C ASN A 478 -14.81 -12.82 7.58
N SER A 479 -14.37 -13.63 8.55
CA SER A 479 -12.93 -13.92 8.69
C SER A 479 -12.40 -14.82 7.57
N THR A 480 -11.25 -14.45 7.01
CA THR A 480 -10.45 -15.30 6.12
C THR A 480 -9.67 -16.35 6.91
N ASP A 481 -9.29 -17.47 6.28
CA ASP A 481 -8.44 -18.47 6.93
C ASP A 481 -7.08 -17.85 7.33
N PHE A 482 -6.61 -16.84 6.59
CA PHE A 482 -5.43 -16.04 6.90
C PHE A 482 -5.41 -15.50 8.33
N THR A 483 -6.46 -14.83 8.81
CA THR A 483 -6.43 -14.18 10.13
C THR A 483 -6.35 -15.19 11.27
N ASN A 484 -7.03 -16.34 11.11
CA ASN A 484 -6.94 -17.45 12.05
C ASN A 484 -5.53 -18.05 12.06
N LEU A 485 -4.92 -18.26 10.88
CA LEU A 485 -3.56 -18.78 10.74
C LEU A 485 -2.51 -17.83 11.35
N LEU A 486 -2.62 -16.53 11.08
CA LEU A 486 -1.76 -15.51 11.66
C LEU A 486 -1.84 -15.52 13.19
N PHE A 487 -3.04 -15.60 13.75
CA PHE A 487 -3.24 -15.63 15.20
C PHE A 487 -2.64 -16.87 15.86
N ILE A 488 -2.87 -18.06 15.30
CA ILE A 488 -2.31 -19.30 15.87
C ILE A 488 -0.79 -19.39 15.70
N ASN A 489 -0.22 -18.84 14.62
CA ASN A 489 1.24 -18.72 14.49
C ASN A 489 1.80 -17.77 15.53
N SER A 490 1.17 -16.62 15.74
CA SER A 490 1.60 -15.66 16.77
C SER A 490 1.58 -16.30 18.16
N LEU A 491 0.58 -17.11 18.47
CA LEU A 491 0.54 -17.89 19.72
C LEU A 491 1.63 -18.96 19.77
N ALA A 492 1.90 -19.63 18.65
CA ALA A 492 2.96 -20.62 18.54
C ALA A 492 4.30 -20.00 18.96
N GLU A 493 4.69 -18.85 18.40
CA GLU A 493 5.96 -18.16 18.73
C GLU A 493 6.20 -17.94 20.24
N THR A 494 5.13 -17.85 21.05
CA THR A 494 5.27 -17.65 22.51
C THR A 494 5.68 -18.91 23.28
N GLY A 495 5.50 -20.10 22.70
CA GLY A 495 5.68 -21.40 23.36
C GLY A 495 4.71 -21.68 24.52
N LYS A 496 3.64 -20.90 24.69
CA LYS A 496 2.71 -21.02 25.84
C LYS A 496 1.54 -21.96 25.62
N PHE A 497 1.19 -22.24 24.36
CA PHE A 497 -0.03 -22.99 23.98
C PHE A 497 0.29 -24.24 23.15
N SER A 498 1.51 -24.77 23.22
CA SER A 498 1.97 -25.84 22.31
C SER A 498 1.10 -27.11 22.36
N LYS A 499 0.47 -27.42 23.50
CA LYS A 499 -0.46 -28.58 23.60
C LYS A 499 -1.76 -28.30 22.86
N GLU A 500 -2.35 -27.15 23.11
CA GLU A 500 -3.63 -26.73 22.54
C GLU A 500 -3.52 -26.49 21.03
N LEU A 501 -2.41 -25.90 20.58
CA LEU A 501 -2.14 -25.65 19.16
C LEU A 501 -2.00 -26.95 18.35
N LYS A 502 -1.50 -28.04 18.96
CA LYS A 502 -1.49 -29.36 18.32
C LYS A 502 -2.90 -29.86 17.97
N GLU A 503 -3.92 -29.46 18.72
CA GLU A 503 -5.31 -29.80 18.41
C GLU A 503 -5.83 -29.05 17.16
N VAL A 504 -5.16 -27.98 16.72
CA VAL A 504 -5.54 -27.16 15.56
C VAL A 504 -4.98 -27.72 14.24
N ILE A 505 -4.00 -28.63 14.27
CA ILE A 505 -3.38 -29.24 13.08
C ILE A 505 -4.41 -29.79 12.07
N PRO A 506 -5.48 -30.52 12.47
CA PRO A 506 -6.49 -31.01 11.53
C PRO A 506 -7.22 -29.89 10.78
N TYR A 507 -7.43 -28.74 11.41
CA TYR A 507 -7.98 -27.55 10.75
C TYR A 507 -6.97 -26.99 9.74
N VAL A 508 -5.73 -26.75 10.15
CA VAL A 508 -4.69 -26.17 9.28
C VAL A 508 -4.43 -27.03 8.04
N LYS A 509 -4.41 -28.36 8.19
CA LYS A 509 -4.27 -29.29 7.05
C LYS A 509 -5.42 -29.16 6.05
N LYS A 510 -6.65 -28.86 6.50
CA LYS A 510 -7.84 -28.69 5.66
C LYS A 510 -7.91 -27.34 4.95
N VAL A 511 -7.23 -26.30 5.44
CA VAL A 511 -7.18 -24.99 4.77
C VAL A 511 -6.67 -25.18 3.34
N LYS A 512 -7.48 -24.82 2.34
CA LYS A 512 -7.12 -24.95 0.93
C LYS A 512 -6.61 -23.60 0.44
N ILE A 513 -5.31 -23.53 0.13
CA ILE A 513 -4.72 -22.34 -0.50
C ILE A 513 -5.26 -22.21 -1.93
N ASN A 514 -6.20 -21.30 -2.12
CA ASN A 514 -6.71 -20.87 -3.43
C ASN A 514 -5.78 -19.78 -3.96
N LEU A 515 -5.00 -20.07 -5.01
CA LEU A 515 -4.05 -19.11 -5.57
C LEU A 515 -4.71 -17.87 -6.17
N SER A 516 -6.00 -17.94 -6.52
CA SER A 516 -6.78 -16.80 -6.99
C SER A 516 -7.43 -16.00 -5.87
N GLY A 517 -7.26 -16.40 -4.60
CA GLY A 517 -7.76 -15.67 -3.43
C GLY A 517 -6.95 -14.42 -3.14
N GLU A 518 -7.57 -13.41 -2.53
CA GLU A 518 -6.97 -12.08 -2.33
C GLU A 518 -5.67 -12.10 -1.51
N VAL A 519 -5.53 -13.03 -0.56
CA VAL A 519 -4.39 -13.14 0.37
C VAL A 519 -3.60 -14.45 0.22
N ALA A 520 -3.62 -15.06 -0.96
CA ALA A 520 -3.08 -16.40 -1.21
C ALA A 520 -1.62 -16.59 -0.76
N ALA A 521 -0.74 -15.61 -1.03
CA ALA A 521 0.65 -15.66 -0.61
C ALA A 521 0.80 -15.72 0.92
N TYR A 522 0.02 -14.91 1.65
CA TYR A 522 0.08 -14.89 3.11
C TYR A 522 -0.48 -16.17 3.71
N GLU A 523 -1.58 -16.69 3.17
CA GLU A 523 -2.13 -17.98 3.61
C GLU A 523 -1.15 -19.13 3.37
N LEU A 524 -0.46 -19.14 2.22
CA LEU A 524 0.57 -20.13 1.89
C LEU A 524 1.70 -20.11 2.91
N TYR A 525 2.21 -18.91 3.22
CA TYR A 525 3.25 -18.69 4.23
C TYR A 525 2.79 -19.14 5.61
N GLN A 526 1.69 -18.56 6.11
CA GLN A 526 1.21 -18.80 7.47
C GLN A 526 0.85 -20.28 7.68
N LYS A 527 0.20 -20.93 6.71
CA LYS A 527 -0.12 -22.36 6.79
C LYS A 527 1.15 -23.22 6.92
N THR A 528 2.15 -22.95 6.08
CA THR A 528 3.36 -23.77 6.04
C THR A 528 4.19 -23.55 7.29
N LEU A 529 4.34 -22.30 7.73
CA LEU A 529 5.06 -21.95 8.95
C LEU A 529 4.50 -22.70 10.16
N PHE A 530 3.17 -22.67 10.35
CA PHE A 530 2.51 -23.36 11.46
C PHE A 530 2.83 -24.86 11.49
N LEU A 531 2.65 -25.53 10.33
CA LEU A 531 2.86 -26.97 10.23
C LEU A 531 4.31 -27.34 10.51
N LYS A 532 5.27 -26.59 9.96
CA LYS A 532 6.70 -26.80 10.21
C LYS A 532 7.06 -26.56 11.68
N GLN A 533 6.56 -25.50 12.31
CA GLN A 533 6.77 -25.20 13.74
C GLN A 533 6.25 -26.31 14.66
N MET A 534 5.12 -26.92 14.30
CA MET A 534 4.54 -28.04 15.04
C MET A 534 5.21 -29.40 14.73
N GLY A 535 6.25 -29.44 13.90
CA GLY A 535 6.95 -30.66 13.50
C GLY A 535 6.14 -31.58 12.58
N GLU A 536 5.13 -31.03 11.90
CA GLU A 536 4.26 -31.80 11.00
C GLU A 536 4.85 -31.88 9.59
N ALA A 537 4.79 -33.08 9.00
CA ALA A 537 5.21 -33.29 7.62
C ALA A 537 4.32 -32.48 6.66
N THR A 538 4.96 -31.70 5.80
CA THR A 538 4.37 -30.92 4.72
C THR A 538 4.69 -31.55 3.37
N ASN A 539 3.87 -31.27 2.35
CA ASN A 539 4.19 -31.62 0.97
C ASN A 539 4.97 -30.46 0.36
N ASP A 540 6.29 -30.47 0.52
CA ASP A 540 7.17 -29.37 0.14
C ASP A 540 7.19 -29.14 -1.38
N ASP A 541 7.06 -30.19 -2.19
CA ASP A 541 6.92 -30.07 -3.64
C ASP A 541 5.64 -29.31 -4.03
N LEU A 542 4.50 -29.63 -3.41
CA LEU A 542 3.25 -28.91 -3.69
C LEU A 542 3.33 -27.43 -3.26
N ILE A 543 4.04 -27.14 -2.17
CA ILE A 543 4.26 -25.77 -1.71
C ILE A 543 5.19 -25.04 -2.69
N ALA A 544 6.25 -25.70 -3.17
CA ALA A 544 7.16 -25.18 -4.18
C ALA A 544 6.44 -24.89 -5.51
N GLU A 545 5.58 -25.78 -5.98
CA GLU A 545 4.76 -25.55 -7.19
C GLU A 545 3.92 -24.27 -7.07
N LYS A 546 3.35 -24.02 -5.89
CA LYS A 546 2.57 -22.80 -5.62
C LYS A 546 3.43 -21.55 -5.54
N LEU A 547 4.60 -21.64 -4.89
CA LEU A 547 5.59 -20.56 -4.88
C LEU A 547 6.01 -20.17 -6.31
N ILE A 548 6.31 -21.17 -7.15
CA ILE A 548 6.74 -20.96 -8.53
C ILE A 548 5.64 -20.27 -9.35
N GLN A 549 4.37 -20.61 -9.15
CA GLN A 549 3.23 -19.95 -9.83
C GLN A 549 3.01 -18.49 -9.40
N LEU A 550 3.31 -18.18 -8.14
CA LEU A 550 3.21 -16.83 -7.59
C LEU A 550 4.44 -15.97 -7.93
N HIS A 551 5.57 -16.58 -8.30
CA HIS A 551 6.76 -15.86 -8.70
C HIS A 551 6.55 -15.14 -10.04
N ASP A 552 6.91 -13.85 -10.07
CA ASP A 552 6.89 -13.02 -11.27
C ASP A 552 8.23 -12.30 -11.40
N GLY A 553 9.07 -12.72 -12.34
CA GLY A 553 10.39 -12.14 -12.64
C GLY A 553 11.44 -12.21 -11.50
N ASN A 554 11.34 -11.34 -10.48
CA ASN A 554 12.35 -11.14 -9.43
C ASN A 554 11.69 -10.88 -8.06
N GLY A 555 10.54 -11.51 -7.83
CA GLY A 555 9.71 -11.32 -6.65
C GLY A 555 8.41 -12.10 -6.79
N TYR A 556 7.48 -11.89 -5.86
CA TYR A 556 6.24 -12.67 -5.81
C TYR A 556 5.00 -11.78 -5.86
N LYS A 557 3.96 -12.30 -6.51
CA LYS A 557 2.61 -11.77 -6.52
C LYS A 557 1.88 -12.15 -5.23
N LEU A 558 0.90 -11.36 -4.83
CA LEU A 558 0.02 -11.71 -3.70
C LEU A 558 -0.87 -12.91 -4.05
N ASN A 559 -1.27 -13.02 -5.31
CA ASN A 559 -2.12 -14.07 -5.87
C ASN A 559 -1.87 -14.25 -7.37
N ASP A 560 -2.43 -15.28 -7.99
CA ASP A 560 -2.20 -15.61 -9.39
C ASP A 560 -2.91 -14.66 -10.39
N GLN A 561 -3.87 -13.86 -9.92
CA GLN A 561 -4.60 -12.87 -10.72
C GLN A 561 -3.83 -11.56 -10.89
N GLN A 562 -2.85 -11.28 -10.04
CA GLN A 562 -2.00 -10.10 -10.19
C GLN A 562 -0.98 -10.28 -11.32
N HIS A 563 -0.61 -9.18 -11.96
CA HIS A 563 0.43 -9.14 -13.00
C HIS A 563 1.68 -8.40 -12.55
N TYR A 564 1.75 -8.04 -11.27
CA TYR A 564 2.86 -7.34 -10.68
C TYR A 564 3.22 -7.97 -9.33
N LYS A 565 4.47 -7.77 -8.94
CA LYS A 565 5.01 -8.21 -7.66
C LYS A 565 4.46 -7.37 -6.52
N ASN A 566 3.95 -8.03 -5.50
CA ASN A 566 3.58 -7.41 -4.25
C ASN A 566 4.78 -7.46 -3.29
N PHE A 567 5.06 -6.34 -2.62
CA PHE A 567 6.22 -6.22 -1.74
C PHE A 567 6.17 -7.20 -0.58
N TYR A 568 5.07 -7.17 0.19
CA TYR A 568 4.92 -8.01 1.37
C TYR A 568 4.84 -9.48 1.00
N ALA A 569 4.12 -9.83 -0.07
CA ALA A 569 4.12 -11.20 -0.60
C ALA A 569 5.53 -11.65 -0.96
N THR A 570 6.35 -10.78 -1.56
CA THR A 570 7.75 -11.09 -1.87
C THR A 570 8.54 -11.43 -0.62
N ILE A 571 8.37 -10.69 0.46
CA ILE A 571 9.07 -10.94 1.75
C ILE A 571 8.65 -12.30 2.33
N PHE A 572 7.35 -12.52 2.52
CA PHE A 572 6.83 -13.73 3.15
C PHE A 572 7.16 -14.98 2.32
N LEU A 573 7.00 -14.91 1.00
CA LEU A 573 7.28 -16.06 0.13
C LEU A 573 8.77 -16.28 -0.08
N ASN A 574 9.61 -15.25 0.03
CA ASN A 574 11.06 -15.43 0.04
C ASN A 574 11.53 -16.12 1.34
N ARG A 575 10.99 -15.77 2.52
CA ARG A 575 11.23 -16.53 3.76
C ARG A 575 10.74 -17.97 3.65
N LEU A 576 9.54 -18.18 3.08
CA LEU A 576 9.05 -19.53 2.81
C LEU A 576 10.02 -20.32 1.92
N ASN A 577 10.56 -19.67 0.88
CA ASN A 577 11.55 -20.27 0.01
C ASN A 577 12.80 -20.69 0.79
N GLN A 578 13.31 -19.84 1.69
CA GLN A 578 14.44 -20.18 2.57
C GLN A 578 14.15 -21.36 3.51
N ILE A 579 12.96 -21.41 4.09
CA ILE A 579 12.50 -22.52 4.94
C ILE A 579 12.52 -23.83 4.14
N LEU A 580 12.00 -23.84 2.91
CA LEU A 580 11.96 -25.03 2.07
C LEU A 580 13.36 -25.48 1.62
N LEU A 581 14.27 -24.54 1.38
CA LEU A 581 15.67 -24.80 1.04
C LEU A 581 16.55 -25.12 2.27
N GLY A 582 15.98 -25.13 3.49
CA GLY A 582 16.73 -25.38 4.72
C GLY A 582 17.75 -24.29 5.09
N LYS A 583 17.63 -23.09 4.52
CA LYS A 583 18.50 -21.93 4.79
C LYS A 583 18.07 -21.13 6.02
N GLU A 584 16.79 -21.18 6.39
CA GLU A 584 16.24 -20.58 7.61
C GLU A 584 15.84 -21.70 8.58
N GLN A 585 16.29 -21.61 9.84
CA GLN A 585 15.92 -22.57 10.88
C GLN A 585 14.62 -22.16 11.54
N ILE A 586 13.65 -23.08 11.57
CA ILE A 586 12.44 -22.94 12.37
C ILE A 586 12.70 -23.60 13.73
N HIS A 587 12.45 -22.89 14.82
CA HIS A 587 12.48 -23.48 16.16
C HIS A 587 11.27 -24.42 16.35
N GLU A 588 11.51 -25.73 16.29
CA GLU A 588 10.49 -26.76 16.53
C GLU A 588 10.06 -26.80 18.00
N GLN A 589 8.75 -27.02 18.27
CA GLN A 589 8.15 -27.01 19.61
C GLN A 589 7.71 -28.36 20.19
#